data_AF-A0A3Q8U9X6-F1
#
_entry.id   AF-A0A3Q8U9X6-F1
#
_cell.length_a   1.000
_cell.length_b   1.000
_cell.length_c   1.000
_cell.angle_alpha   90.00
_cell.angle_beta   90.00
_cell.angle_gamma   90.00
#
_symmetry.space_group_name_H-M   'P 1'
#
loop_
_entity.id
_entity.type
_entity.pdbx_description
1 polymer ?
#
loop_
_entity_poly.entity_id
_entity_poly.type
_entity_poly.pdbx_seq_one_letter_code
_entity_poly.pdbx_strand_id
1 'polypeptide(L)'
;MIIVMNLIALISIIIITLLFYLITSLKKKSQLNLLKSSAFECGFQQITPPSTSISIPFFLITLIFLIFDIEISIMFPLLDISSSFMNLNLISNSFFMFFIILIIGLLIEWKNSAIKWLKL
;
A
#
# COMPACT_ATOMS: atom_id res chain seq x y z
N MET A 1 42.52 16.72 1.06
CA MET A 1 42.32 15.82 2.20
C MET A 1 40.92 15.21 2.21
N ILE A 2 39.85 16.03 2.20
CA ILE A 2 38.44 15.56 2.15
C ILE A 2 38.14 14.70 0.90
N ILE A 3 38.63 15.08 -0.28
CA ILE A 3 38.43 14.32 -1.53
C ILE A 3 39.08 12.92 -1.44
N VAL A 4 40.24 12.83 -0.80
CA VAL A 4 40.96 11.56 -0.60
C VAL A 4 40.22 10.66 0.39
N MET A 5 39.67 11.22 1.48
CA MET A 5 38.82 10.49 2.43
C MET A 5 37.54 9.95 1.75
N ASN A 6 36.91 10.73 0.88
CA ASN A 6 35.71 10.30 0.15
C ASN A 6 36.01 9.18 -0.85
N LEU A 7 37.17 9.21 -1.52
CA LEU A 7 37.60 8.15 -2.43
C LEU A 7 37.86 6.83 -1.68
N ILE A 8 38.51 6.90 -0.52
CA ILE A 8 38.75 5.72 0.33
C ILE A 8 37.43 5.13 0.83
N ALA A 9 36.47 5.98 1.24
CA ALA A 9 35.14 5.53 1.64
C ALA A 9 34.41 4.82 0.50
N LEU A 10 34.41 5.38 -0.72
CA LEU A 10 33.79 4.75 -1.89
C LEU A 10 34.40 3.38 -2.21
N ILE A 11 35.72 3.28 -2.22
CA ILE A 11 36.44 2.02 -2.49
C ILE A 11 36.09 0.96 -1.43
N SER A 12 36.01 1.35 -0.16
CA SER A 12 35.67 0.42 0.92
C SER A 12 34.24 -0.14 0.76
N ILE A 13 33.28 0.68 0.36
CA ILE A 13 31.88 0.27 0.13
C ILE A 13 31.78 -0.71 -1.04
N ILE A 14 32.52 -0.45 -2.12
CA ILE A 14 32.56 -1.33 -3.30
C ILE A 14 33.14 -2.70 -2.92
N ILE A 15 34.22 -2.74 -2.15
CA ILE A 15 34.84 -3.99 -1.72
C ILE A 15 33.89 -4.80 -0.82
N ILE A 16 33.22 -4.15 0.13
CA ILE A 16 32.28 -4.81 1.06
C ILE A 16 31.09 -5.42 0.32
N THR A 17 30.50 -4.68 -0.63
CA THR A 17 29.36 -5.17 -1.42
C THR A 17 29.75 -6.35 -2.31
N LEU A 18 30.94 -6.31 -2.91
CA LEU A 18 31.46 -7.38 -3.75
C LEU A 18 31.73 -8.66 -2.94
N LEU A 19 32.32 -8.52 -1.74
CA LEU A 19 32.49 -9.63 -0.80
C LEU A 19 31.15 -10.23 -0.37
N PHE A 20 30.16 -9.41 -0.05
CA PHE A 20 28.83 -9.88 0.33
C PHE A 20 28.13 -10.67 -0.79
N TYR A 21 28.26 -10.19 -2.03
CA TYR A 21 27.74 -10.91 -3.21
C TYR A 21 28.42 -12.27 -3.43
N LEU A 22 29.75 -12.34 -3.27
CA LEU A 22 30.49 -13.60 -3.37
C LEU A 22 30.08 -14.60 -2.27
N ILE A 23 29.92 -14.15 -1.03
CA ILE A 23 29.50 -15.02 0.08
C ILE A 23 28.09 -15.57 -0.13
N THR A 24 27.16 -14.73 -0.61
CA THR A 24 25.77 -15.15 -0.84
C THR A 24 25.63 -16.11 -2.01
N SER A 25 26.40 -15.91 -3.10
CA SER A 25 26.43 -16.83 -4.24
C SER A 25 27.00 -18.21 -3.89
N LEU A 26 28.08 -18.28 -3.09
CA LEU A 26 28.68 -19.55 -2.65
C LEU A 26 27.76 -20.35 -1.70
N LYS A 27 26.91 -19.66 -0.91
CA LYS A 27 25.97 -20.30 0.03
C LYS A 27 24.74 -20.91 -0.63
N LYS A 28 24.51 -20.66 -1.93
CA LYS A 28 23.35 -21.23 -2.64
C LYS A 28 23.60 -22.71 -2.93
N LYS A 29 23.35 -23.59 -1.95
CA LYS A 29 23.25 -25.04 -2.20
C LYS A 29 22.14 -25.27 -3.23
N SER A 30 22.54 -25.55 -4.46
CA SER A 30 21.72 -25.64 -5.66
C SER A 30 20.93 -26.94 -5.78
N GLN A 31 20.45 -27.48 -4.66
CA GLN A 31 19.49 -28.58 -4.71
C GLN A 31 18.10 -27.98 -4.63
N LEU A 32 17.48 -27.84 -5.81
CA LEU A 32 16.06 -27.59 -5.98
C LEU A 32 15.29 -28.80 -5.42
N ASN A 33 15.19 -28.86 -4.10
CA ASN A 33 14.35 -29.84 -3.44
C ASN A 33 12.90 -29.45 -3.71
N LEU A 34 12.17 -30.29 -4.46
CA LEU A 34 10.76 -30.04 -4.80
C LEU A 34 9.90 -29.74 -3.56
N LEU A 35 10.22 -30.38 -2.44
CA LEU A 35 9.57 -30.19 -1.13
C LEU A 35 9.87 -28.84 -0.47
N LYS A 36 10.99 -28.19 -0.81
CA LYS A 36 11.30 -26.81 -0.37
C LYS A 36 10.70 -25.76 -1.31
N SER A 37 10.44 -26.12 -2.57
CA SER A 37 9.83 -25.23 -3.56
C SER A 37 8.30 -25.27 -3.56
N SER A 38 7.67 -26.24 -2.90
CA SER A 38 6.22 -26.27 -2.68
C SER A 38 5.81 -25.29 -1.58
N ALA A 39 4.58 -24.76 -1.66
CA ALA A 39 4.02 -23.89 -0.63
C ALA A 39 3.96 -24.60 0.73
N PHE A 40 4.18 -23.85 1.81
CA PHE A 40 4.10 -24.39 3.17
C PHE A 40 2.63 -24.52 3.60
N GLU A 41 2.18 -25.75 3.81
CA GLU A 41 0.81 -26.05 4.29
C GLU A 41 0.84 -26.91 5.55
N CYS A 42 1.67 -26.54 6.53
CA CYS A 42 1.79 -27.26 7.79
C CYS A 42 2.06 -28.77 7.65
N GLY A 43 2.73 -29.19 6.57
CA GLY A 43 3.06 -30.59 6.27
C GLY A 43 1.99 -31.37 5.50
N PHE A 44 0.87 -30.73 5.14
CA PHE A 44 -0.18 -31.31 4.31
C PHE A 44 0.03 -31.03 2.82
N GLN A 45 -0.63 -31.81 1.97
CA GLN A 45 -0.71 -31.55 0.53
C GLN A 45 -1.81 -30.53 0.25
N GLN A 46 -1.63 -29.75 -0.81
CA GLN A 46 -2.59 -28.74 -1.28
C GLN A 46 -3.98 -29.33 -1.48
N ILE A 47 -4.87 -29.02 -0.54
CA ILE A 47 -6.27 -29.48 -0.57
C ILE A 47 -7.07 -28.64 -1.58
N THR A 48 -6.70 -27.36 -1.72
CA THR A 48 -7.37 -26.41 -2.61
C THR A 48 -6.40 -25.83 -3.63
N PRO A 49 -6.85 -25.59 -4.87
CA PRO A 49 -6.04 -24.90 -5.85
C PRO A 49 -5.69 -23.48 -5.36
N PRO A 50 -4.51 -22.94 -5.73
CA PRO A 50 -4.07 -21.61 -5.30
C PRO A 50 -4.98 -20.47 -5.81
N SER A 51 -5.82 -20.74 -6.81
CA SER A 51 -6.83 -19.82 -7.32
C SER A 51 -8.18 -20.05 -6.62
N THR A 52 -8.26 -19.70 -5.33
CA THR A 52 -9.56 -19.59 -4.65
C THR A 52 -10.21 -18.26 -5.02
N SER A 53 -11.53 -18.25 -5.18
CA SER A 53 -12.30 -17.01 -5.38
C SER A 53 -12.10 -16.08 -4.19
N ILE A 54 -11.70 -14.82 -4.48
CA ILE A 54 -11.61 -13.77 -3.47
C ILE A 54 -13.02 -13.50 -2.91
N SER A 55 -13.11 -13.24 -1.61
CA SER A 55 -14.39 -12.92 -0.99
C SER A 55 -14.84 -11.51 -1.37
N ILE A 56 -16.09 -11.40 -1.82
CA ILE A 56 -16.74 -10.15 -2.29
C ILE A 56 -16.60 -8.95 -1.32
N PRO A 57 -16.64 -9.13 0.02
CA PRO A 57 -16.45 -8.02 0.95
C PRO A 57 -15.09 -7.31 0.79
N PHE A 58 -14.02 -8.05 0.50
CA PHE A 58 -12.69 -7.43 0.31
C PHE A 58 -12.67 -6.56 -0.94
N PHE A 59 -13.31 -7.02 -2.01
CA PHE A 59 -13.44 -6.25 -3.24
C PHE A 59 -14.22 -4.94 -3.01
N LEU A 60 -15.34 -5.00 -2.28
CA LEU A 60 -16.14 -3.81 -1.95
C LEU A 60 -15.35 -2.80 -1.13
N ILE A 61 -14.61 -3.24 -0.11
CA ILE A 61 -13.77 -2.35 0.71
C ILE A 61 -12.71 -1.67 -0.15
N THR A 62 -12.04 -2.39 -1.06
CA THR A 62 -11.04 -1.79 -1.96
C THR A 62 -11.64 -0.77 -2.92
N LEU A 63 -12.86 -1.00 -3.40
CA LEU A 63 -13.54 -0.09 -4.32
C LEU A 63 -13.97 1.19 -3.60
N ILE A 64 -14.54 1.07 -2.38
CA ILE A 64 -14.90 2.22 -1.54
C ILE A 64 -13.66 3.05 -1.20
N PHE A 65 -12.56 2.39 -0.83
CA PHE A 65 -11.29 3.07 -0.55
C PHE A 65 -10.79 3.89 -1.75
N LEU A 66 -10.86 3.32 -2.95
CA LEU A 66 -10.41 4.00 -4.17
C LEU A 66 -11.24 5.24 -4.50
N ILE A 67 -12.57 5.16 -4.33
CA ILE A 67 -13.45 6.32 -4.55
C ILE A 67 -13.16 7.41 -3.52
N PHE A 68 -13.06 7.04 -2.24
CA PHE A 68 -12.82 7.98 -1.16
C PHE A 68 -11.45 8.68 -1.27
N ASP A 69 -10.41 7.97 -1.75
CA ASP A 69 -9.09 8.54 -2.00
C ASP A 69 -9.13 9.62 -3.11
N ILE A 70 -9.88 9.37 -4.19
CA ILE A 70 -10.10 10.35 -5.26
C ILE A 70 -10.87 11.57 -4.74
N GLU A 71 -11.88 11.36 -3.91
CA GLU A 71 -12.67 12.45 -3.33
C GLU A 71 -11.84 13.34 -2.39
N ILE A 72 -10.96 12.76 -1.57
CA ILE A 72 -10.02 13.52 -0.73
C ILE A 72 -9.01 14.27 -1.59
N SER A 73 -8.49 13.65 -2.65
CA SER A 73 -7.55 14.28 -3.57
C SER A 73 -8.14 15.57 -4.19
N ILE A 74 -9.45 15.58 -4.46
CA ILE A 74 -10.17 16.77 -4.94
C ILE A 74 -10.33 17.83 -3.83
N MET A 75 -10.44 17.43 -2.56
CA MET A 75 -10.56 18.37 -1.44
C MET A 75 -9.28 19.16 -1.17
N PHE A 76 -8.10 18.59 -1.42
CA PHE A 76 -6.82 19.22 -1.10
C PHE A 76 -6.57 20.56 -1.83
N PRO A 77 -6.71 20.69 -3.17
CA PRO A 77 -6.50 21.95 -3.87
C PRO A 77 -7.50 23.05 -3.48
N LEU A 78 -8.69 22.70 -2.96
CA LEU A 78 -9.65 23.68 -2.44
C LEU A 78 -9.13 24.43 -1.20
N LEU A 79 -8.27 23.79 -0.41
CA LEU A 79 -7.61 24.41 0.75
C LEU A 79 -6.61 25.47 0.30
N ASP A 80 -5.80 25.17 -0.71
CA ASP A 80 -4.79 26.11 -1.24
C ASP A 80 -5.45 27.34 -1.86
N ILE A 81 -6.53 27.15 -2.62
CA ILE A 81 -7.29 28.22 -3.28
C ILE A 81 -7.90 29.19 -2.25
N SER A 82 -8.32 28.70 -1.08
CA SER A 82 -8.93 29.54 -0.04
C SER A 82 -8.04 30.71 0.41
N SER A 83 -6.71 30.55 0.34
CA SER A 83 -5.74 31.58 0.75
C SER A 83 -5.67 32.79 -0.20
N SER A 84 -6.13 32.65 -1.45
CA SER A 84 -5.90 33.64 -2.52
C SER A 84 -7.16 34.41 -2.96
N PHE A 85 -8.36 33.94 -2.61
CA PHE A 85 -9.62 34.53 -3.06
C PHE A 85 -10.33 35.36 -1.97
N MET A 86 -10.95 36.47 -2.37
CA MET A 86 -11.71 37.37 -1.48
C MET A 86 -12.95 36.72 -0.84
N ASN A 87 -13.53 35.69 -1.47
CA ASN A 87 -14.78 35.06 -1.01
C ASN A 87 -14.53 33.77 -0.21
N LEU A 88 -13.77 33.88 0.88
CA LEU A 88 -13.51 32.79 1.84
C LEU A 88 -14.80 32.07 2.29
N ASN A 89 -15.87 32.82 2.54
CA ASN A 89 -17.16 32.26 3.00
C ASN A 89 -17.81 31.31 1.98
N LEU A 90 -17.67 31.58 0.67
CA LEU A 90 -18.25 30.71 -0.36
C LEU A 90 -17.45 29.40 -0.47
N ILE A 91 -16.12 29.50 -0.42
CA ILE A 91 -15.20 28.35 -0.50
C ILE A 91 -15.34 27.48 0.75
N SER A 92 -15.43 28.07 1.94
CA SER A 92 -15.64 27.32 3.18
C SER A 92 -16.99 26.62 3.18
N ASN A 93 -18.04 27.25 2.66
CA ASN A 93 -19.36 26.65 2.57
C ASN A 93 -19.40 25.49 1.57
N SER A 94 -18.75 25.62 0.41
CA SER A 94 -18.67 24.50 -0.56
C SER A 94 -17.85 23.33 -0.01
N PHE A 95 -16.74 23.60 0.69
CA PHE A 95 -15.96 22.57 1.38
C PHE A 95 -16.79 21.83 2.41
N PHE A 96 -17.53 22.57 3.26
CA PHE A 96 -18.37 21.99 4.30
C PHE A 96 -19.51 21.14 3.71
N MET A 97 -20.17 21.61 2.66
CA MET A 97 -21.21 20.85 1.95
C MET A 97 -20.65 19.56 1.34
N PHE A 98 -19.48 19.62 0.70
CA PHE A 98 -18.83 18.43 0.16
C PHE A 98 -18.46 17.42 1.27
N PHE A 99 -17.93 17.91 2.39
CA PHE A 99 -17.60 17.07 3.53
C PHE A 99 -18.83 16.37 4.13
N ILE A 100 -19.97 17.06 4.21
CA ILE A 100 -21.24 16.44 4.64
C ILE A 100 -21.66 15.31 3.69
N ILE A 101 -21.52 15.51 2.39
CA ILE A 101 -21.88 14.49 1.39
C ILE A 101 -21.02 13.23 1.58
N LEU A 102 -19.71 13.38 1.84
CA LEU A 102 -18.82 12.26 2.15
C LEU A 102 -19.28 11.46 3.37
N ILE A 103 -19.61 12.16 4.47
CA ILE A 103 -20.08 11.51 5.70
C ILE A 103 -21.38 10.75 5.43
N ILE A 104 -22.33 11.34 4.69
CA ILE A 104 -23.61 10.70 4.38
C ILE A 104 -23.39 9.46 3.51
N GLY A 105 -22.52 9.53 2.49
CA GLY A 105 -22.18 8.39 1.65
C GLY A 105 -21.65 7.21 2.46
N LEU A 106 -20.69 7.49 3.36
CA LEU A 106 -20.10 6.48 4.23
C LEU A 106 -21.11 5.87 5.21
N LEU A 107 -22.03 6.67 5.75
CA LEU A 107 -23.13 6.17 6.61
C LEU A 107 -24.09 5.24 5.85
N ILE A 108 -24.40 5.54 4.59
CA ILE A 108 -25.26 4.71 3.75
C ILE A 108 -24.59 3.35 3.48
N GLU A 109 -23.31 3.35 3.12
CA GLU A 109 -22.54 2.13 2.89
C GLU A 109 -22.43 1.26 4.15
N TRP A 110 -22.23 1.89 5.30
CA TRP A 110 -22.18 1.19 6.58
C TRP A 110 -23.52 0.54 6.92
N LYS A 111 -24.63 1.26 6.71
CA LYS A 111 -25.99 0.71 6.91
C LYS A 111 -26.27 -0.47 5.97
N ASN A 112 -25.79 -0.41 4.73
CA ASN A 112 -25.93 -1.48 3.74
C ASN A 112 -25.04 -2.70 4.01
N SER A 113 -24.26 -2.70 5.10
CA SER A 113 -23.40 -3.80 5.51
C SER A 113 -22.32 -4.21 4.50
N ALA A 114 -21.99 -3.34 3.55
CA ALA A 114 -20.87 -3.56 2.62
C ALA A 114 -19.53 -3.72 3.37
N ILE A 115 -19.44 -3.14 4.57
CA ILE A 115 -18.25 -3.11 5.43
C ILE A 115 -18.33 -4.19 6.54
N LYS A 116 -19.37 -5.05 6.57
CA LYS A 116 -19.41 -6.14 7.55
C LYS A 116 -18.30 -7.12 7.21
N TRP A 117 -17.29 -7.15 8.06
CA TRP A 117 -16.33 -8.23 8.06
C TRP A 117 -17.06 -9.54 8.33
N LEU A 118 -16.64 -10.60 7.63
CA LEU A 118 -17.07 -11.96 7.90
C LEU A 118 -16.94 -12.19 9.41
N LYS A 119 -18.07 -12.38 10.09
CA LYS A 119 -18.02 -13.07 11.38
C LYS A 119 -17.54 -14.47 11.06
N LEU A 120 -16.36 -14.80 11.57
CA LEU A 120 -15.87 -16.17 11.70
C LEU A 120 -16.96 -17.08 12.25
#